data_AF-A0AAE3A936-F1
#
_entry.id   AF-A0AAE3A936-F1
#
_cell.length_a   1.000
_cell.length_b   1.000
_cell.length_c   1.000
_cell.angle_alpha   90.00
_cell.angle_beta   90.00
_cell.angle_gamma   90.00
#
_symmetry.space_group_name_H-M   'P 1'
#
loop_
_entity.id
_entity.type
_entity.pdbx_description
1 polymer ?
#
loop_
_entity_poly.entity_id
_entity_poly.type
_entity_poly.pdbx_seq_one_letter_code
_entity_poly.pdbx_strand_id
1 'polypeptide(L)'
;MSPMDGRDELRGRFTRWIVITAEHAQKNYLRAEKKQLQTVPLEEADVAIVDTALLSAGVTPDSFDFEEQRLAEAFRELPLMRRRILEMLFVEELTPSEIAAKLHCSVQHVYNQRSLAIKRLRERLIKERKNDR
;
A
#
# COMPACT_ATOMS: atom_id res chain seq x y z
N MET A 1 47.59 37.74 -51.44
CA MET A 1 46.75 37.04 -50.43
C MET A 1 45.55 36.49 -51.16
N SER A 2 45.39 35.16 -51.20
CA SER A 2 44.32 34.52 -51.99
C SER A 2 42.98 34.54 -51.22
N PRO A 3 41.84 34.82 -51.87
CA PRO A 3 40.52 35.01 -51.22
C PRO A 3 39.86 33.73 -50.61
N MET A 4 40.61 32.63 -50.50
CA MET A 4 40.10 31.32 -50.08
C MET A 4 40.38 30.99 -48.61
N ASP A 5 41.36 31.63 -47.97
CA ASP A 5 41.76 31.36 -46.57
C ASP A 5 40.65 31.68 -45.55
N GLY A 6 39.95 32.80 -45.71
CA GLY A 6 38.95 33.23 -44.73
C GLY A 6 37.71 32.32 -44.64
N ARG A 7 37.39 31.60 -45.72
CA ARG A 7 36.27 30.64 -45.75
C ARG A 7 36.58 29.36 -44.98
N ASP A 8 37.83 28.95 -44.97
CA ASP A 8 38.26 27.73 -44.28
C ASP A 8 38.40 27.97 -42.77
N GLU A 9 38.86 29.17 -42.38
CA GLU A 9 38.91 29.59 -40.98
C GLU A 9 37.52 29.62 -40.33
N LEU A 10 36.52 30.17 -41.03
CA LEU A 10 35.12 30.17 -40.57
C LEU A 10 34.57 28.76 -40.41
N ARG A 11 34.87 27.85 -41.35
CA ARG A 11 34.48 26.44 -41.28
C ARG A 11 35.14 25.75 -40.08
N GLY A 12 36.44 25.94 -39.89
CA GLY A 12 37.18 25.37 -38.76
C GLY A 12 36.64 25.84 -37.40
N ARG A 13 36.35 27.13 -37.26
CA ARG A 13 35.75 27.70 -36.04
C ARG A 13 34.34 27.16 -35.79
N PHE A 14 33.51 27.10 -36.82
CA PHE A 14 32.15 26.58 -36.72
C PHE A 14 32.13 25.09 -36.35
N THR A 15 32.98 24.27 -36.98
CA THR A 15 33.12 22.85 -36.66
C THR A 15 33.58 22.66 -35.22
N ARG A 16 34.59 23.41 -34.77
CA ARG A 16 35.06 23.37 -33.38
C ARG A 16 33.93 23.75 -32.40
N TRP A 17 33.16 24.77 -32.73
CA TRP A 17 32.02 25.22 -31.93
C TRP A 17 30.93 24.15 -31.83
N ILE A 18 30.54 23.50 -32.95
CA ILE A 18 29.56 22.42 -32.93
C ILE A 18 30.03 21.25 -32.07
N VAL A 19 31.28 20.80 -32.24
CA VAL A 19 31.82 19.66 -31.49
C VAL A 19 31.76 19.92 -30.00
N ILE A 20 32.25 21.09 -29.55
CA ILE A 20 32.22 21.46 -28.12
C ILE A 20 30.79 21.57 -27.61
N THR A 21 29.88 22.16 -28.40
CA THR A 21 28.48 22.34 -28.01
C THR A 21 27.77 20.99 -27.85
N ALA A 22 28.00 20.05 -28.77
CA ALA A 22 27.44 18.71 -28.71
C ALA A 22 27.97 17.93 -27.49
N GLU A 23 29.28 17.99 -27.22
CA GLU A 23 29.88 17.37 -26.03
C GLU A 23 29.28 17.92 -24.73
N HIS A 24 29.09 19.24 -24.64
CA HIS A 24 28.47 19.87 -23.47
C HIS A 24 27.00 19.48 -23.33
N ALA A 25 26.25 19.43 -24.42
CA ALA A 25 24.86 19.00 -24.41
C ALA A 25 24.73 17.55 -23.90
N GLN A 26 25.57 16.64 -24.37
CA GLN A 26 25.60 15.25 -23.92
C GLN A 26 25.92 15.14 -22.42
N LYS A 27 26.95 15.86 -21.94
CA LYS A 27 27.30 15.89 -20.51
C LYS A 27 26.17 16.43 -19.65
N ASN A 28 25.47 17.48 -20.12
CA ASN A 28 24.35 18.07 -19.39
C ASN A 28 23.15 17.13 -19.34
N TYR A 29 22.86 16.41 -20.44
CA TYR A 29 21.81 15.39 -20.48
C TYR A 29 22.06 14.29 -19.45
N LEU A 30 23.24 13.67 -19.46
CA LEU A 30 23.58 12.61 -18.51
C LEU A 30 23.58 13.07 -17.04
N ARG A 31 23.92 14.34 -16.78
CA ARG A 31 23.82 14.93 -15.42
C ARG A 31 22.36 15.11 -14.99
N ALA A 32 21.49 15.54 -15.90
CA ALA A 32 20.06 15.68 -15.64
C ALA A 32 19.41 14.31 -15.40
N GLU A 33 19.77 13.31 -16.19
CA GLU A 33 19.31 11.92 -16.06
C GLU A 33 19.75 11.28 -14.74
N LYS A 34 21.01 11.45 -14.33
CA LYS A 34 21.50 10.97 -13.02
C LYS A 34 20.82 11.62 -11.81
N LYS A 35 20.21 12.80 -11.98
CA LYS A 35 19.41 13.45 -10.93
C LYS A 35 18.02 12.82 -10.80
N GLN A 36 17.53 12.17 -11.85
CA GLN A 36 16.28 11.44 -11.84
C GLN A 36 16.50 10.05 -11.21
N LEU A 37 15.48 9.53 -10.53
CA LEU A 37 15.51 8.20 -9.95
C LEU A 37 15.73 7.17 -11.08
N GLN A 38 16.59 6.18 -10.88
CA GLN A 38 16.73 5.08 -11.84
C GLN A 38 15.40 4.34 -11.93
N THR A 39 14.73 4.47 -13.08
CA THR A 39 13.52 3.73 -13.41
C THR A 39 13.87 2.60 -14.35
N VAL A 40 13.35 1.40 -14.09
CA VAL A 40 13.42 0.27 -15.02
C VAL A 40 12.04 0.13 -15.68
N PRO A 41 11.95 -0.08 -17.00
CA PRO A 41 10.69 -0.38 -17.68
C PRO A 41 9.98 -1.58 -17.06
N LEU A 42 8.66 -1.52 -16.98
CA LEU A 42 7.89 -2.57 -16.31
C LEU A 42 7.94 -3.89 -17.08
N GLU A 43 8.14 -3.87 -18.40
CA GLU A 43 8.28 -5.10 -19.20
C GLU A 43 9.58 -5.86 -18.92
N GLU A 44 10.62 -5.19 -18.39
CA GLU A 44 11.91 -5.79 -18.06
C GLU A 44 12.02 -6.19 -16.58
N ALA A 45 11.05 -5.76 -15.76
CA ALA A 45 11.06 -6.00 -14.34
C ALA A 45 10.17 -7.21 -13.99
N ASP A 46 10.79 -8.31 -13.56
CA ASP A 46 10.10 -9.42 -12.87
C ASP A 46 9.67 -8.96 -11.47
N VAL A 47 8.73 -8.01 -11.41
CA VAL A 47 8.19 -7.51 -10.15
C VAL A 47 7.11 -8.49 -9.69
N ALA A 48 7.52 -9.48 -8.89
CA ALA A 48 6.58 -10.08 -7.96
C ALA A 48 6.15 -8.95 -7.01
N ILE A 49 4.96 -8.38 -7.23
CA ILE A 49 4.32 -7.43 -6.31
C ILE A 49 3.98 -8.22 -5.06
N VAL A 50 4.99 -8.46 -4.24
CA VAL A 50 4.85 -9.03 -2.92
C VAL A 50 5.22 -7.91 -1.99
N ASP A 51 4.20 -7.39 -1.32
CA ASP A 51 4.33 -6.37 -0.31
C ASP A 51 5.08 -6.99 0.88
N THR A 52 6.40 -7.02 0.79
CA THR A 52 7.29 -7.71 1.75
C THR A 52 7.16 -7.13 3.16
N ALA A 53 6.65 -5.91 3.29
CA ALA A 53 6.30 -5.31 4.57
C ALA A 53 5.14 -6.04 5.27
N LEU A 54 4.17 -6.58 4.51
CA LEU A 54 3.00 -7.28 5.03
C LEU A 54 3.36 -8.70 5.53
N LEU A 55 4.29 -9.38 4.84
CA LEU A 55 4.71 -10.75 5.16
C LEU A 55 5.62 -10.83 6.40
N SER A 56 6.40 -9.78 6.69
CA SER A 56 7.32 -9.74 7.83
C SER A 56 6.62 -9.76 9.20
N ALA A 57 5.31 -9.44 9.25
CA ALA A 57 4.59 -9.30 10.51
C ALA A 57 3.96 -10.62 11.02
N GLY A 58 4.08 -11.73 10.29
CA GLY A 58 3.41 -12.99 10.68
C GLY A 58 1.89 -12.88 10.76
N VAL A 59 1.32 -11.77 10.28
CA VAL A 59 -0.11 -11.52 10.20
C VAL A 59 -0.63 -12.35 9.05
N THR A 60 -1.44 -13.36 9.35
CA THR A 60 -2.29 -13.96 8.31
C THR A 60 -3.06 -12.80 7.65
N PRO A 61 -2.95 -12.60 6.33
CA PRO A 61 -3.45 -11.40 5.64
C PRO A 61 -4.97 -11.21 5.70
N ASP A 62 -5.70 -12.05 6.44
CA ASP A 62 -7.15 -12.14 6.45
C ASP A 62 -7.77 -12.07 7.86
N SER A 63 -6.97 -11.80 8.90
CA SER A 63 -7.47 -11.65 10.28
C SER A 63 -7.19 -10.23 10.80
N PHE A 64 -8.25 -9.51 11.12
CA PHE A 64 -8.17 -8.26 11.88
C PHE A 64 -7.60 -8.52 13.29
N ASP A 65 -6.71 -7.66 13.78
CA ASP A 65 -6.16 -7.72 15.15
C ASP A 65 -6.29 -6.35 15.82
N PHE A 66 -6.36 -6.35 17.15
CA PHE A 66 -6.53 -5.13 17.95
C PHE A 66 -5.21 -4.70 18.57
N GLU A 67 -4.96 -3.39 18.67
CA GLU A 67 -3.81 -2.87 19.43
C GLU A 67 -3.94 -3.15 20.94
N GLU A 68 -5.16 -3.11 21.48
CA GLU A 68 -5.40 -3.38 22.89
C GLU A 68 -5.55 -4.90 23.14
N GLN A 69 -4.56 -5.47 23.83
CA GLN A 69 -4.49 -6.91 24.13
C GLN A 69 -5.75 -7.46 24.82
N ARG A 70 -6.34 -6.71 25.78
CA ARG A 70 -7.54 -7.14 26.50
C ARG A 70 -8.74 -7.32 25.58
N LEU A 71 -8.90 -6.41 24.62
CA LEU A 71 -9.96 -6.46 23.64
C LEU A 71 -9.71 -7.58 22.63
N ALA A 72 -8.46 -7.77 22.19
CA ALA A 72 -8.08 -8.87 21.31
C ALA A 72 -8.45 -10.24 21.93
N GLU A 73 -8.13 -10.46 23.20
CA GLU A 73 -8.47 -11.70 23.91
C GLU A 73 -9.98 -11.90 24.05
N ALA A 74 -10.71 -10.88 24.50
CA ALA A 74 -12.17 -10.93 24.61
C ALA A 74 -12.85 -11.18 23.25
N PHE A 75 -12.26 -10.65 22.17
CA PHE A 75 -12.74 -10.88 20.81
C PHE A 75 -12.45 -12.32 20.35
N ARG A 76 -11.23 -12.84 20.58
CA ARG A 76 -10.85 -14.23 20.25
C ARG A 76 -11.73 -15.28 20.94
N GLU A 77 -12.22 -14.98 22.16
CA GLU A 77 -13.18 -15.84 22.88
C GLU A 77 -14.57 -15.91 22.24
N LEU A 78 -14.92 -14.98 21.32
CA LEU A 78 -16.21 -15.02 20.64
C LEU A 78 -16.29 -16.18 19.64
N PRO A 79 -17.49 -16.79 19.48
CA PRO A 79 -17.76 -17.74 18.39
C PRO A 79 -17.38 -17.16 17.03
N LEU A 80 -16.83 -18.00 16.14
CA LEU A 80 -16.35 -17.62 14.81
C LEU A 80 -17.36 -16.78 14.02
N MET A 81 -18.63 -17.19 14.02
CA MET A 81 -19.70 -16.48 13.30
C MET A 81 -19.88 -15.03 13.79
N ARG A 82 -19.76 -14.80 15.10
CA ARG A 82 -19.92 -13.47 15.70
C ARG A 82 -18.72 -12.58 15.40
N ARG A 83 -17.51 -13.13 15.45
CA ARG A 83 -16.29 -12.41 15.03
C ARG A 83 -16.39 -11.98 13.58
N ARG A 84 -16.74 -12.92 12.69
CA ARG A 84 -16.83 -12.64 11.26
C ARG A 84 -17.86 -11.56 10.95
N ILE A 85 -19.02 -11.57 11.60
CA ILE A 85 -20.03 -10.52 11.45
C ILE A 85 -19.53 -9.16 11.92
N LEU A 86 -18.78 -9.10 13.03
CA LEU A 86 -18.21 -7.83 13.51
C LEU A 86 -17.11 -7.30 12.59
N GLU A 87 -16.22 -8.17 12.09
CA GLU A 87 -15.20 -7.80 11.10
C GLU A 87 -15.86 -7.23 9.84
N MET A 88 -16.85 -7.92 9.27
CA MET A 88 -17.53 -7.44 8.07
C MET A 88 -18.28 -6.13 8.28
N LEU A 89 -18.86 -5.91 9.47
CA LEU A 89 -19.58 -4.67 9.78
C LEU A 89 -18.68 -3.47 10.01
N PHE A 90 -17.54 -3.65 10.69
CA PHE A 90 -16.72 -2.54 11.20
C PHE A 90 -15.38 -2.38 10.49
N VAL A 91 -14.88 -3.43 9.84
CA VAL A 91 -13.59 -3.42 9.11
C VAL A 91 -13.84 -3.41 7.61
N GLU A 92 -14.70 -4.31 7.11
CA GLU A 92 -15.08 -4.34 5.68
C GLU A 92 -16.21 -3.34 5.33
N GLU A 93 -16.77 -2.64 6.33
CA GLU A 93 -17.86 -1.65 6.20
C GLU A 93 -19.11 -2.13 5.43
N LEU A 94 -19.37 -3.44 5.44
CA LEU A 94 -20.51 -4.04 4.73
C LEU A 94 -21.83 -3.79 5.46
N THR A 95 -22.90 -3.63 4.68
CA THR A 95 -24.25 -3.52 5.23
C THR A 95 -24.76 -4.88 5.72
N PRO A 96 -25.71 -4.92 6.67
CA PRO A 96 -26.30 -6.18 7.15
C PRO A 96 -26.94 -7.03 6.04
N SER A 97 -27.44 -6.41 4.98
CA SER A 97 -28.02 -7.09 3.81
C SER A 97 -26.95 -7.78 2.95
N GLU A 98 -25.82 -7.11 2.70
CA GLU A 98 -24.68 -7.69 1.97
C GLU A 98 -24.05 -8.83 2.74
N ILE A 99 -23.92 -8.68 4.07
CA ILE A 99 -23.43 -9.73 4.96
C ILE A 99 -24.35 -10.95 4.94
N ALA A 100 -25.66 -10.73 5.01
CA ALA A 100 -26.65 -11.80 4.95
C ALA A 100 -26.54 -12.59 3.63
N ALA A 101 -26.36 -11.89 2.51
CA ALA A 101 -26.15 -12.50 1.21
C ALA A 101 -24.83 -13.30 1.16
N LYS A 102 -23.72 -12.73 1.65
CA LYS A 102 -22.38 -13.34 1.67
C LYS A 102 -22.29 -14.57 2.57
N LEU A 103 -22.99 -14.56 3.70
CA LEU A 103 -23.04 -15.68 4.66
C LEU A 103 -24.20 -16.66 4.41
N HIS A 104 -25.01 -16.45 3.38
CA HIS A 104 -26.22 -17.23 3.09
C HIS A 104 -27.16 -17.38 4.31
N CYS A 105 -27.38 -16.28 5.04
CA CYS A 105 -28.26 -16.25 6.21
C CYS A 105 -29.28 -15.10 6.11
N SER A 106 -30.20 -15.00 7.08
CA SER A 106 -31.17 -13.91 7.11
C SER A 106 -30.58 -12.63 7.71
N VAL A 107 -31.06 -11.47 7.25
CA VAL A 107 -30.66 -10.16 7.83
C VAL A 107 -30.94 -10.10 9.33
N GLN A 108 -32.04 -10.70 9.80
CA GLN A 108 -32.35 -10.80 11.22
C GLN A 108 -31.29 -11.59 12.00
N HIS A 109 -30.76 -12.66 11.41
CA HIS A 109 -29.68 -13.43 12.03
C HIS A 109 -28.44 -12.56 12.24
N VAL A 110 -28.07 -11.73 11.25
CA VAL A 110 -26.94 -10.80 11.36
C VAL A 110 -27.13 -9.82 12.52
N TYR A 111 -28.31 -9.20 12.64
CA TYR A 111 -28.61 -8.30 13.75
C TYR A 111 -28.57 -9.00 15.12
N ASN A 112 -29.09 -10.22 15.21
CA ASN A 112 -29.07 -11.02 16.42
C ASN A 112 -27.64 -11.35 16.84
N GLN A 113 -26.81 -11.83 15.90
CA GLN A 113 -25.40 -12.15 16.19
C GLN A 113 -24.61 -10.91 16.60
N ARG A 114 -24.80 -9.77 15.91
CA ARG A 114 -24.18 -8.49 16.27
C ARG A 114 -24.53 -8.12 17.72
N SER A 115 -25.81 -8.18 18.07
CA SER A 115 -26.30 -7.80 19.40
C SER A 115 -25.72 -8.71 20.49
N LEU A 116 -25.70 -10.02 20.25
CA LEU A 116 -25.12 -11.01 21.17
C LEU A 116 -23.60 -10.84 21.31
N ALA A 117 -22.90 -10.55 20.22
CA ALA A 117 -21.46 -10.33 20.21
C ALA A 117 -21.08 -9.10 21.05
N ILE A 118 -21.75 -7.96 20.80
CA ILE A 118 -21.51 -6.71 21.55
C ILE A 118 -21.84 -6.88 23.03
N LYS A 119 -22.96 -7.54 23.35
CA LYS A 119 -23.32 -7.84 24.74
C LYS A 119 -22.23 -8.64 25.44
N ARG A 120 -21.72 -9.70 24.78
CA ARG A 120 -20.70 -10.56 25.35
C ARG A 120 -19.37 -9.83 25.57
N LEU A 121 -18.96 -9.00 24.62
CA LEU A 121 -17.77 -8.16 24.76
C LEU A 121 -17.89 -7.20 25.95
N ARG A 122 -19.03 -6.52 26.08
CA ARG A 122 -19.29 -5.62 27.22
C ARG A 122 -19.21 -6.36 28.56
N GLU A 123 -19.84 -7.54 28.67
CA GLU A 123 -19.79 -8.35 29.88
C GLU A 123 -18.36 -8.73 30.26
N ARG A 124 -17.55 -9.18 29.28
CA ARG A 124 -16.16 -9.60 29.51
C ARG A 124 -15.32 -8.41 29.99
N LEU A 125 -15.37 -7.29 29.26
CA LEU A 125 -14.56 -6.11 29.57
C LEU A 125 -14.95 -5.44 30.90
N ILE A 126 -16.25 -5.42 31.24
CA ILE A 126 -16.72 -4.87 32.53
C ILE A 126 -16.36 -5.80 33.69
N LYS A 127 -16.46 -7.12 33.50
CA LYS A 127 -16.12 -8.09 34.54
C LYS A 127 -14.65 -7.98 34.93
N GLU A 128 -13.75 -7.83 33.96
CA GLU A 128 -12.32 -7.68 34.24
C GLU A 128 -11.99 -6.39 34.95
N ARG A 129 -12.59 -5.26 34.55
CA ARG A 129 -12.42 -3.98 35.27
C ARG A 129 -12.79 -4.11 36.76
N LYS A 130 -13.75 -4.96 37.11
CA LYS A 130 -14.14 -5.22 38.50
C LYS A 130 -13.17 -6.16 39.24
N ASN A 131 -12.40 -6.97 38.52
CA ASN A 131 -11.43 -7.90 39.08
C ASN A 131 -10.04 -7.23 39.29
N ASP A 132 -9.76 -6.17 38.54
CA ASP A 132 -8.54 -5.36 38.65
C ASP A 132 -8.59 -4.29 39.77
N ARG A 133 -9.73 -4.16 40.47
CA ARG A 133 -9.95 -3.23 41.59
C ARG A 133 -10.07 -3.97 42.91
#